data_AF-A0A7Y4KVC3-F1
#
_entry.id   AF-A0A7Y4KVC3-F1
#
_cell.length_a   1.000
_cell.length_b   1.000
_cell.length_c   1.000
_cell.angle_alpha   90.00
_cell.angle_beta   90.00
_cell.angle_gamma   90.00
#
_symmetry.space_group_name_H-M   'P 1'
#
loop_
_entity.id
_entity.type
_entity.pdbx_description
1 polymer ?
#
loop_
_entity_poly.entity_id
_entity_poly.type
_entity_poly.pdbx_seq_one_letter_code
_entity_poly.pdbx_strand_id
1 'polypeptide(L)'
;MTAIPSVESVRQDLAAILTRFRAGQTRAFSFGNGSPEAVMLTYDEFDDLGGDDKFPSPNAVLTPAELALQLPDLLHASSTPTFWGAIATPEAVLMSAPTIAN
;
A
#
# COMPACT_ATOMS: atom_id res chain seq x y z
N MET A 1 20.49 0.91 -11.13
CA MET A 1 19.82 1.71 -10.09
C MET A 1 18.33 1.50 -10.26
N THR A 2 17.70 0.70 -9.42
CA THR A 2 16.24 0.57 -9.42
C THR A 2 15.67 1.85 -8.84
N ALA A 3 15.16 2.72 -9.71
CA ALA A 3 14.44 3.90 -9.26
C ALA A 3 13.19 3.43 -8.51
N ILE A 4 12.96 3.96 -7.30
CA ILE A 4 11.71 3.75 -6.60
C ILE A 4 10.58 4.41 -7.40
N PRO A 5 9.41 3.76 -7.54
CA PRO A 5 8.29 4.36 -8.23
C PRO A 5 7.77 5.58 -7.47
N SER A 6 7.35 6.61 -8.21
CA SER A 6 6.78 7.82 -7.64
C SER A 6 5.35 7.56 -7.14
N VAL A 7 4.91 8.35 -6.15
CA VAL A 7 3.53 8.31 -5.64
C VAL A 7 2.51 8.43 -6.78
N GLU A 8 2.73 9.35 -7.72
CA GLU A 8 1.83 9.55 -8.85
C GLU A 8 1.75 8.33 -9.78
N SER A 9 2.90 7.69 -10.05
CA SER A 9 2.93 6.48 -10.88
C SER A 9 2.19 5.33 -10.21
N VAL A 10 2.41 5.14 -8.90
CA VAL A 10 1.66 4.12 -8.13
C VAL A 10 0.17 4.41 -8.14
N ARG A 11 -0.23 5.67 -7.91
CA ARG A 11 -1.62 6.13 -7.93
C ARG A 11 -2.34 5.78 -9.23
N GLN A 12 -1.67 5.95 -10.37
CA GLN A 12 -2.23 5.67 -11.69
C GLN A 12 -2.27 4.17 -12.02
N ASP A 13 -1.42 3.36 -11.38
CA ASP A 13 -1.21 1.95 -11.73
C ASP A 13 -1.78 0.96 -10.69
N LEU A 14 -2.50 1.43 -9.66
CA LEU A 14 -3.01 0.58 -8.55
C LEU A 14 -3.76 -0.67 -9.01
N ALA A 15 -4.61 -0.57 -10.03
CA ALA A 15 -5.37 -1.72 -10.55
C ALA A 15 -4.46 -2.76 -11.23
N ALA A 16 -3.43 -2.29 -11.93
CA ALA A 16 -2.43 -3.16 -12.55
C ALA A 16 -1.50 -3.77 -11.50
N ILE A 17 -1.15 -3.03 -10.43
CA ILE A 17 -0.40 -3.56 -9.28
C ILE A 17 -1.17 -4.72 -8.63
N LEU A 18 -2.46 -4.56 -8.34
CA LEU A 18 -3.31 -5.66 -7.84
C LEU A 18 -3.29 -6.87 -8.78
N THR A 19 -3.41 -6.64 -10.08
CA THR A 19 -3.37 -7.72 -11.08
C THR A 19 -2.04 -8.48 -11.03
N ARG A 20 -0.92 -7.76 -10.87
CA ARG A 20 0.41 -8.36 -10.73
C ARG A 20 0.56 -9.10 -9.39
N PHE A 21 0.01 -8.59 -8.30
CA PHE A 21 0.00 -9.29 -7.00
C PHE A 21 -0.75 -10.62 -7.09
N ARG A 22 -1.96 -10.61 -7.66
CA ARG A 22 -2.75 -11.83 -7.88
C ARG A 22 -2.03 -12.85 -8.75
N ALA A 23 -1.26 -12.39 -9.73
CA ALA A 23 -0.47 -13.24 -10.61
C ALA A 23 0.87 -13.68 -10.01
N GLY A 24 1.22 -13.22 -8.79
CA GLY A 24 2.52 -13.46 -8.17
C GLY A 24 3.70 -12.82 -8.92
N GLN A 25 3.42 -11.85 -9.78
CA GLN A 25 4.40 -11.19 -10.66
C GLN A 25 5.11 -10.01 -10.00
N THR A 26 4.61 -9.55 -8.86
CA THR A 26 5.25 -8.52 -8.04
C THR A 26 5.14 -8.91 -6.56
N ARG A 27 6.09 -8.44 -5.75
CA ARG A 27 6.14 -8.62 -4.29
C ARG A 27 6.10 -7.26 -3.60
N ALA A 28 6.19 -7.24 -2.27
CA ALA A 28 6.33 -6.01 -1.51
C ALA A 28 7.39 -5.06 -2.10
N PHE A 29 7.04 -3.78 -2.27
CA PHE A 29 7.94 -2.75 -2.78
C PHE A 29 7.68 -1.40 -2.13
N SER A 30 8.73 -0.59 -2.00
CA SER A 30 8.64 0.78 -1.50
C SER A 30 8.50 1.79 -2.64
N PHE A 31 7.78 2.87 -2.38
CA PHE A 31 7.55 3.94 -3.34
C PHE A 31 7.54 5.30 -2.66
N GLY A 32 7.74 6.37 -3.43
CA GLY A 32 7.81 7.74 -2.92
C GLY A 32 8.54 8.67 -3.86
N ASN A 33 8.53 9.97 -3.55
CA ASN A 33 9.08 11.02 -4.38
C ASN A 33 10.56 11.27 -4.06
N GLY A 34 11.44 10.41 -4.57
CA GLY A 34 12.89 10.50 -4.40
C GLY A 34 13.43 9.86 -3.10
N SER A 35 12.55 9.53 -2.16
CA SER A 35 12.84 8.64 -1.01
C SER A 35 11.65 7.72 -0.75
N PRO A 36 11.83 6.56 -0.09
CA PRO A 36 10.73 5.67 0.24
C PRO A 36 9.82 6.31 1.29
N GLU A 37 8.60 6.66 0.89
CA GLU A 37 7.57 7.27 1.74
C GLU A 37 6.53 6.24 2.19
N ALA A 38 6.37 5.15 1.45
CA ALA A 38 5.48 4.07 1.78
C ALA A 38 5.98 2.74 1.23
N VAL A 39 5.45 1.67 1.79
CA VAL A 39 5.59 0.31 1.30
C VAL A 39 4.22 -0.25 0.96
N MET A 40 4.15 -0.94 -0.17
CA MET A 40 2.98 -1.65 -0.64
C MET A 40 3.30 -3.14 -0.65
N LEU A 41 2.43 -3.95 -0.08
CA LEU A 41 2.60 -5.39 0.07
C LEU A 41 1.26 -6.10 -0.09
N THR A 42 1.28 -7.40 -0.35
CA THR A 42 0.07 -8.23 -0.34
C THR A 42 -0.47 -8.39 1.08
N TYR A 43 -1.76 -8.71 1.21
CA TYR A 43 -2.33 -9.03 2.53
C TYR A 43 -1.69 -10.28 3.15
N ASP A 44 -1.38 -11.31 2.34
CA ASP A 44 -0.64 -12.49 2.81
C ASP A 44 0.75 -12.14 3.36
N GLU A 45 1.52 -11.28 2.68
CA GLU A 45 2.82 -10.80 3.20
C GLU A 45 2.66 -9.99 4.48
N PHE A 46 1.57 -9.23 4.61
CA PHE A 46 1.28 -8.47 5.84
C PHE A 46 0.92 -9.41 7.00
N ASP A 47 0.11 -10.43 6.76
CA ASP A 47 -0.26 -11.46 7.72
C ASP A 47 0.96 -12.27 8.18
N ASP A 48 1.84 -12.70 7.25
CA ASP A 48 3.08 -13.43 7.54
C ASP A 48 4.03 -12.64 8.47
N LEU A 49 4.00 -11.30 8.39
CA LEU A 49 4.76 -10.41 9.28
C LEU A 49 4.12 -10.22 10.68
N GLY A 50 3.00 -10.90 10.96
CA GLY A 50 2.20 -10.74 12.17
C GLY A 50 1.45 -9.41 12.20
N GLY A 51 1.03 -8.93 11.02
CA GLY A 51 0.30 -7.68 10.88
C GLY A 51 -1.09 -7.73 11.52
N ASP A 52 -1.80 -8.85 11.38
CA ASP A 52 -3.16 -9.04 11.93
C ASP A 52 -3.17 -9.06 13.47
N ASP A 53 -2.10 -9.57 14.10
CA ASP A 53 -1.91 -9.50 15.55
C ASP A 53 -1.66 -8.07 16.07
N LYS A 54 -1.04 -7.21 15.25
CA LYS A 54 -0.64 -5.85 15.65
C LYS A 54 -1.68 -4.79 15.31
N PHE A 55 -2.41 -5.01 14.23
CA PHE A 55 -3.40 -4.07 13.73
C PHE A 55 -4.73 -4.78 13.59
N PRO A 56 -5.80 -4.29 14.25
CA PRO A 56 -7.10 -4.92 14.15
C PRO A 56 -7.55 -4.95 12.69
N SER A 57 -8.31 -5.99 12.34
CA SER A 57 -8.81 -6.20 10.98
C SER A 57 -9.46 -4.94 10.41
N PRO A 58 -9.29 -4.65 9.11
CA PRO A 58 -9.76 -3.42 8.51
C PRO A 58 -11.25 -3.21 8.70
N ASN A 59 -11.61 -2.06 9.29
CA ASN A 59 -13.01 -1.61 9.36
C ASN A 59 -13.54 -1.17 7.97
N ALA A 60 -12.63 -0.87 7.03
CA ALA A 60 -12.93 -0.53 5.65
C ALA A 60 -11.81 -1.00 4.71
N VAL A 61 -12.19 -1.57 3.57
CA VAL A 61 -11.28 -1.93 2.48
C VAL A 61 -11.53 -0.98 1.33
N LEU A 62 -10.52 -0.20 0.94
CA LEU A 62 -10.64 0.76 -0.15
C LEU A 62 -10.54 0.08 -1.51
N THR A 63 -11.34 0.54 -2.48
CA THR A 63 -11.14 0.18 -3.88
C THR A 63 -9.90 0.87 -4.46
N PRO A 64 -9.33 0.40 -5.58
CA PRO A 64 -8.18 1.06 -6.21
C PRO A 64 -8.45 2.53 -6.56
N ALA A 65 -9.69 2.86 -6.94
CA ALA A 65 -10.08 4.22 -7.26
C ALA A 65 -10.13 5.11 -6.01
N GLU A 66 -10.67 4.59 -4.89
CA GLU A 66 -10.71 5.32 -3.63
C GLU A 66 -9.32 5.51 -3.04
N LEU A 67 -8.49 4.46 -3.08
CA LEU A 67 -7.10 4.56 -2.66
C LEU A 67 -6.37 5.59 -3.51
N ALA A 68 -6.57 5.62 -4.83
CA ALA A 68 -5.93 6.63 -5.68
C ALA A 68 -6.26 8.08 -5.26
N LEU A 69 -7.51 8.31 -4.84
CA LEU A 69 -7.95 9.63 -4.36
C LEU A 69 -7.36 9.98 -2.99
N GLN A 70 -7.28 9.00 -2.08
CA GLN A 70 -6.84 9.22 -0.69
C GLN A 70 -5.32 9.07 -0.49
N LEU A 71 -4.60 8.51 -1.47
CA LEU A 71 -3.18 8.19 -1.37
C LEU A 71 -2.32 9.38 -0.89
N PRO A 72 -2.47 10.61 -1.45
CA PRO A 72 -1.65 11.74 -1.01
C PRO A 72 -1.87 12.11 0.46
N ASP A 73 -3.12 12.06 0.93
CA ASP A 73 -3.46 12.34 2.32
C ASP A 73 -2.95 11.24 3.26
N LEU A 74 -3.07 9.98 2.86
CA LEU A 74 -2.61 8.82 3.65
C LEU A 74 -1.10 8.83 3.90
N LEU A 75 -0.32 9.28 2.92
CA LEU A 75 1.14 9.40 3.07
C LEU A 75 1.54 10.45 4.10
N HIS A 76 0.71 11.48 4.33
CA HIS A 76 1.01 12.54 5.28
C HIS A 76 0.36 12.35 6.66
N ALA A 77 -0.74 11.58 6.73
CA ALA A 77 -1.62 11.62 7.88
C ALA A 77 -1.46 10.47 8.88
N SER A 78 -1.03 9.27 8.46
CA SER A 78 -1.18 8.11 9.35
C SER A 78 -0.13 7.04 9.18
N SER A 79 0.40 6.54 10.30
CA SER A 79 1.24 5.34 10.41
C SER A 79 0.42 4.03 10.46
N THR A 80 -0.90 4.09 10.23
CA THR A 80 -1.76 2.91 10.23
C THR A 80 -1.77 2.23 8.85
N PRO A 81 -1.77 0.90 8.79
CA PRO A 81 -1.91 0.18 7.53
C PRO A 81 -3.28 0.46 6.89
N THR A 82 -3.26 0.80 5.61
CA THR A 82 -4.46 0.97 4.79
C THR A 82 -4.67 -0.28 3.96
N PHE A 83 -5.83 -0.90 4.11
CA PHE A 83 -6.19 -2.13 3.40
C PHE A 83 -7.02 -1.81 2.16
N TRP A 84 -6.70 -2.47 1.05
CA TRP A 84 -7.35 -2.22 -0.23
C TRP A 84 -7.42 -3.47 -1.11
N GLY A 85 -8.37 -3.49 -2.03
CA GLY A 85 -8.65 -4.64 -2.88
C GLY A 85 -9.76 -4.34 -3.89
N ALA A 86 -10.00 -5.24 -4.84
CA ALA A 86 -11.01 -4.96 -5.88
C ALA A 86 -12.45 -5.26 -5.42
N ILE A 87 -12.64 -6.17 -4.46
CA ILE A 87 -13.97 -6.70 -4.09
C ILE A 87 -14.19 -6.78 -2.57
N ALA A 88 -14.18 -5.65 -1.84
CA ALA A 88 -14.45 -5.55 -0.39
C ALA A 88 -13.64 -6.47 0.55
N THR A 89 -12.73 -7.28 0.00
CA THR A 89 -11.76 -8.13 0.70
C THR A 89 -10.39 -7.49 0.57
N PRO A 90 -9.61 -7.43 1.67
CA PRO A 90 -8.26 -6.89 1.60
C PRO A 90 -7.39 -7.85 0.77
N GLU A 91 -6.76 -7.33 -0.26
CA GLU A 91 -5.82 -8.08 -1.12
C GLU A 91 -4.41 -7.53 -1.00
N ALA A 92 -4.31 -6.24 -0.72
CA ALA A 92 -3.07 -5.54 -0.53
C ALA A 92 -3.17 -4.56 0.65
N VAL A 93 -2.02 -4.25 1.21
CA VAL A 93 -1.85 -3.33 2.31
C VAL A 93 -0.88 -2.26 1.87
N LEU A 94 -1.16 -1.03 2.28
CA LEU A 94 -0.28 0.10 2.15
C LEU A 94 0.12 0.54 3.55
N MET A 95 1.41 0.64 3.80
CA MET A 95 1.95 1.22 5.02
C MET A 95 2.76 2.45 4.64
N SER A 96 2.40 3.60 5.19
CA SER A 96 3.26 4.77 5.14
C SER A 96 4.48 4.55 6.03
N ALA A 97 5.63 5.06 5.61
CA ALA A 97 6.76 5.22 6.49
C ALA A 97 6.47 6.43 7.41
N PRO A 98 6.77 6.35 8.72
CA PRO A 98 6.73 7.53 9.55
C PRO A 98 7.73 8.54 8.98
N THR A 99 7.24 9.71 8.56
CA THR A 99 8.10 10.84 8.24
C THR A 99 8.84 11.17 9.52
N ILE A 100 10.12 10.78 9.61
CA ILE A 100 10.97 11.15 10.73
C ILE A 100 11.23 12.64 10.54
N ALA A 101 10.38 13.48 11.14
CA ALA A 101 10.62 14.90 11.24
C ALA A 101 11.90 15.08 12.06
N ASN A 102 12.98 15.42 11.37
CA ASN A 102 14.26 15.76 11.97
C ASN A 102 14.28 17.24 12.34
#